data_AF-A0A957ARK5-F1
#
_entry.id   AF-A0A957ARK5-F1
#
_cell.length_a   1.000
_cell.length_b   1.000
_cell.length_c   1.000
_cell.angle_alpha   90.00
_cell.angle_beta   90.00
_cell.angle_gamma   90.00
#
_symmetry.space_group_name_H-M   'P 1'
#
loop_
_entity.id
_entity.type
_entity.pdbx_description
1 polymer ?
#
loop_
_entity_poly.entity_id
_entity_poly.type
_entity_poly.pdbx_seq_one_letter_code
_entity_poly.pdbx_strand_id
1 'polypeptide(L)' 'MPTRLHPAQVETFLTQRYGAGISAVAPIGAGEWSQAFSFDRQGRGYVVRFGAHGDDFERDRFAARFSSPVLPVPQVVD' A
#
# COMPACT_ATOMS: atom_id res chain seq x y z
N MET A 1 -15.15 -15.21 0.48
CA MET A 1 -15.05 -13.75 0.23
C MET A 1 -13.92 -13.22 1.09
N PRO A 2 -12.88 -12.58 0.50
CA PRO A 2 -11.82 -11.98 1.31
C PRO A 2 -12.42 -10.93 2.26
N THR A 3 -11.90 -10.87 3.48
CA THR A 3 -12.37 -9.93 4.52
C THR A 3 -12.20 -8.50 4.02
N ARG A 4 -13.29 -7.73 3.95
CA ARG A 4 -13.23 -6.32 3.57
C ARG A 4 -12.62 -5.49 4.70
N LEU A 5 -11.57 -4.74 4.40
CA LEU A 5 -10.93 -3.82 5.35
C LEU A 5 -11.60 -2.45 5.27
N HIS A 6 -11.86 -1.84 6.43
CA HIS A 6 -12.39 -0.48 6.51
C HIS A 6 -11.25 0.55 6.68
N PRO A 7 -11.35 1.77 6.13
CA PRO A 7 -10.31 2.80 6.26
C PRO A 7 -9.83 3.05 7.69
N ALA A 8 -10.73 3.04 8.68
CA ALA A 8 -10.36 3.21 10.09
C ALA A 8 -9.46 2.07 10.64
N GLN A 9 -9.66 0.83 10.17
CA GLN A 9 -8.79 -0.29 10.54
C GLN A 9 -7.41 -0.13 9.91
N VAL A 10 -7.37 0.33 8.67
CA VAL A 10 -6.12 0.59 7.94
C VAL A 10 -5.35 1.75 8.58
N GLU A 11 -6.03 2.83 8.95
CA GLU A 11 -5.43 3.97 9.67
C GLU A 11 -4.85 3.55 11.02
N THR A 12 -5.58 2.71 11.76
CA THR A 12 -5.08 2.14 13.02
C THR A 12 -3.81 1.32 12.79
N PHE A 13 -3.82 0.42 11.81
CA PHE A 13 -2.65 -0.38 11.45
C PHE A 13 -1.45 0.48 11.04
N LEU A 14 -1.66 1.48 10.18
CA LEU A 14 -0.62 2.39 9.70
C LEU A 14 -0.04 3.23 10.84
N THR A 15 -0.90 3.71 11.75
CA THR A 15 -0.47 4.49 12.92
C THR A 15 0.34 3.64 13.89
N GLN A 16 -0.04 2.38 14.10
CA GLN A 16 0.73 1.44 14.91
C GLN A 16 2.10 1.12 14.27
N ARG A 17 2.16 0.99 12.94
CA ARG A 17 3.39 0.64 12.22
C ARG A 17 4.36 1.81 12.09
N TYR A 18 3.86 3.00 11.81
CA TYR A 18 4.69 4.15 11.43
C TYR A 18 4.65 5.32 12.42
N GLY A 19 3.82 5.24 13.46
CA GLY A 19 3.60 6.31 14.42
C GLY A 19 2.60 7.37 13.94
N ALA A 20 2.66 8.54 14.56
CA ALA A 20 1.78 9.66 14.25
C ALA A 20 2.02 10.25 12.83
N GLY A 21 1.04 11.01 12.34
CA GLY A 21 1.14 11.70 11.05
C GLY A 21 0.69 10.87 9.84
N ILE A 22 -0.13 9.86 10.08
CA ILE A 22 -0.94 9.20 9.06
C ILE A 22 -2.22 10.00 8.85
N SER A 23 -2.59 10.26 7.60
CA SER A 23 -3.83 10.95 7.24
C SER A 23 -4.34 10.52 5.87
N ALA A 24 -5.52 11.04 5.48
CA ALA A 24 -6.09 10.84 4.14
C ALA A 24 -6.22 9.37 3.72
N VAL A 25 -6.50 8.47 4.68
CA VAL A 25 -6.68 7.04 4.40
C VAL A 25 -7.97 6.83 3.63
N ALA A 26 -7.86 6.39 2.38
CA ALA A 26 -9.00 6.17 1.51
C ALA A 26 -8.84 4.90 0.66
N PRO A 27 -9.92 4.14 0.41
CA PRO A 27 -9.86 2.99 -0.47
C PRO A 27 -9.69 3.47 -1.91
N ILE A 28 -8.75 2.88 -2.65
CA ILE A 28 -8.47 3.22 -4.06
C ILE A 28 -8.66 2.05 -5.01
N GLY A 29 -8.92 0.85 -4.49
CA GLY A 29 -9.25 -0.32 -5.30
C GLY A 29 -9.30 -1.59 -4.46
N ALA A 30 -10.07 -2.56 -4.93
CA ALA A 30 -10.11 -3.91 -4.36
C ALA A 30 -10.33 -4.91 -5.49
N GLY A 31 -9.54 -5.99 -5.49
CA GLY A 31 -9.67 -7.12 -6.41
C GLY A 31 -9.58 -8.44 -5.66
N GLU A 32 -9.55 -9.55 -6.40
CA GLU A 32 -9.47 -10.89 -5.83
C GLU A 32 -8.19 -11.09 -4.99
N TRP A 33 -7.08 -10.45 -5.40
CA TRP A 33 -5.77 -10.66 -4.79
C TRP A 33 -5.42 -9.65 -3.70
N SER A 34 -5.97 -8.43 -3.75
CA SER A 34 -5.65 -7.41 -2.75
C SER A 34 -6.69 -6.30 -2.63
N GLN A 35 -6.65 -5.61 -1.48
CA GLN A 35 -7.32 -4.33 -1.23
C GLN A 35 -6.26 -3.24 -1.09
N ALA A 36 -6.44 -2.13 -1.79
CA ALA A 36 -5.51 -1.01 -1.86
C ALA A 36 -6.10 0.25 -1.24
N PHE A 37 -5.27 0.96 -0.47
CA PHE A 37 -5.61 2.23 0.16
C PHE A 37 -4.52 3.26 -0.11
N SER A 38 -4.91 4.49 -0.43
CA SER A 38 -4.02 5.65 -0.37
C SER A 38 -3.93 6.16 1.06
N PHE A 39 -2.79 6.70 1.44
CA PHE A 39 -2.62 7.45 2.68
C PHE A 39 -1.48 8.45 2.55
N ASP A 40 -1.51 9.49 3.36
CA ASP A 40 -0.39 10.40 3.53
C ASP A 40 0.40 10.03 4.78
N ARG A 41 1.72 10.13 4.70
CA ARG A 41 2.64 10.04 5.84
C ARG A 41 3.61 11.20 5.77
N GLN A 42 3.58 12.07 6.78
CA GLN A 42 4.44 13.25 6.86
C GLN A 42 4.39 14.12 5.58
N GLY A 43 3.19 14.32 5.03
CA GLY A 43 2.96 15.15 3.84
C GLY A 43 3.37 14.52 2.50
N ARG A 44 3.74 13.22 2.48
CA ARG A 44 3.99 12.47 1.25
C ARG A 44 2.92 11.40 1.06
N GLY A 45 2.45 11.25 -0.18
CA GLY A 45 1.45 10.25 -0.54
C GLY A 45 2.05 8.86 -0.77
N TYR A 46 1.35 7.85 -0.27
CA TYR A 46 1.71 6.45 -0.34
C TYR A 46 0.49 5.58 -0.67
N VAL A 47 0.76 4.35 -1.07
CA VAL A 47 -0.24 3.29 -1.23
C VAL A 47 0.16 2.12 -0.34
N VAL A 48 -0.82 1.59 0.39
CA VAL A 48 -0.71 0.30 1.09
C VAL A 48 -1.64 -0.71 0.43
N ARG A 49 -1.17 -1.94 0.26
CA ARG A 49 -1.95 -3.06 -0.26
C ARG A 49 -1.98 -4.18 0.76
N PHE A 50 -3.14 -4.80 0.93
CA PHE A 50 -3.37 -5.95 1.79
C PHE A 50 -3.84 -7.12 0.92
N GLY A 51 -3.11 -8.23 0.97
CA GLY A 51 -3.39 -9.44 0.20
C GLY A 51 -3.05 -10.68 1.03
N ALA A 52 -3.51 -11.85 0.58
CA ALA A 52 -3.31 -13.11 1.31
C ALA A 52 -1.92 -13.73 1.09
N HIS A 53 -1.23 -13.37 0.00
CA HIS A 53 0.01 -14.00 -0.42
C HIS A 53 1.13 -12.96 -0.47
N GLY A 54 2.18 -13.15 0.34
CA GLY A 54 3.33 -12.25 0.38
C GLY A 54 4.15 -12.24 -0.91
N ASP A 55 4.20 -13.37 -1.61
CA ASP A 55 4.99 -13.56 -2.84
C ASP A 55 4.59 -12.58 -3.95
N ASP A 56 3.32 -12.15 -3.99
CA ASP A 56 2.85 -11.14 -4.96
C ASP A 56 3.56 -9.79 -4.75
N PHE A 57 3.87 -9.43 -3.50
CA PHE A 57 4.58 -8.20 -3.17
C PHE A 57 6.08 -8.29 -3.46
N GLU A 58 6.68 -9.48 -3.38
CA GLU A 58 8.08 -9.70 -3.78
C GLU A 58 8.28 -9.49 -5.29
N ARG A 59 7.29 -9.87 -6.10
CA ARG A 59 7.30 -9.61 -7.54
C ARG A 59 7.30 -8.11 -7.85
N ASP A 60 6.54 -7.33 -7.08
CA ASP A 60 6.54 -5.86 -7.23
C ASP A 60 7.87 -5.25 -6.78
N ARG A 61 8.48 -5.76 -5.70
CA ARG A 61 9.84 -5.35 -5.27
C ARG A 61 10.87 -5.67 -6.36
N PHE A 62 10.76 -6.83 -6.99
CA PHE A 62 11.63 -7.20 -8.11
C PHE A 62 11.42 -6.28 -9.31
N ALA A 63 10.17 -5.99 -9.69
CA ALA A 63 9.84 -5.09 -10.79
C ALA A 63 10.34 -3.65 -10.54
N ALA A 64 10.27 -3.15 -9.30
CA ALA A 64 10.74 -1.82 -8.93
C ALA A 64 12.23 -1.59 -9.22
N ARG A 65 13.04 -2.65 -9.29
CA ARG A 65 14.47 -2.58 -9.67
C ARG A 65 14.69 -2.17 -11.11
N PHE A 66 13.71 -2.33 -11.99
CA PHE A 66 13.77 -1.95 -13.39
C PHE A 66 13.26 -0.52 -13.63
N SER A 67 12.93 0.23 -12.57
CA SER A 67 12.44 1.60 -12.69
C SER A 67 13.46 2.49 -13.40
N SER A 68 13.01 3.17 -14.44
CA SER A 68 13.82 4.09 -15.23
C SER A 68 12.93 5.23 -15.77
N PRO A 69 13.51 6.32 -16.30
CA PRO A 69 12.71 7.41 -16.86
C PRO A 69 11.75 6.98 -17.98
N VAL A 70 12.09 5.94 -18.74
CA VAL A 70 11.26 5.41 -19.83
C VAL A 70 10.32 4.28 -19.39
N LEU A 71 10.50 3.76 -18.17
CA LEU A 71 9.64 2.76 -17.53
C LEU A 71 9.50 3.11 -16.04
N PRO A 72 8.68 4.12 -15.69
CA PRO A 72 8.53 4.52 -14.30
C PRO A 72 7.78 3.44 -13.53
N VAL A 73 8.50 2.74 -12.65
CA VAL A 73 7.91 1.78 -11.71
C VAL A 73 7.91 2.39 -10.31
N PRO A 74 6.77 2.39 -9.59
CA PRO A 74 6.70 2.85 -8.21
C PRO A 74 7.68 2.09 -7.31
N GLN A 75 8.29 2.81 -6.37
CA GLN A 75 9.19 2.20 -5.39
C GLN A 75 8.38 1.49 -4.29
N VAL A 76 8.82 0.30 -3.89
CA VAL A 76 8.31 -0.42 -2.72
C VAL A 76 9.20 -0.07 -1.52
N VAL A 77 8.60 0.51 -0.48
CA VAL A 77 9.35 1.14 0.63
C VAL A 77 9.37 0.30 1.92
N ASP A 78 8.59 -0.77 1.96
CA ASP A 78 8.50 -1.70 3.10
C ASP A 78 8.14 -3.11 2.60
#